data_AF-A0A442NTC4-F1
#
_entry.id   AF-A0A442NTC4-F1
#
_cell.length_a   1.000
_cell.length_b   1.000
_cell.length_c   1.000
_cell.angle_alpha   90.00
_cell.angle_beta   90.00
_cell.angle_gamma   90.00
#
_symmetry.space_group_name_H-M   'P 1'
#
loop_
_entity.id
_entity.type
_entity.pdbx_description
1 polymer ?
#
loop_
_entity_poly.entity_id
_entity_poly.type
_entity_poly.pdbx_seq_one_letter_code
_entity_poly.pdbx_strand_id
1 'polypeptide(L)'
;MKTHLRMITLAAFTTLSGTAFAQTDPHHPEADVPQATTAAPAAEAVPGKLPEQCTTMMSTMQKMMPMMQQMMPMMQQMMQGGQGGMMQGGAMMQGGMMNNMPKDTASMPEASRAYMDAMKRMDGPMMQAIQAEDPDIAFVQSMIPHHQGAIDMARAVLQFGKDDQVRDWANQIITAQQAEIAAMQEWLKQHAK
;
A
#
# COMPACT_ATOMS: atom_id res chain seq x y z
N MET A 1 -8.83 -64.44 -26.96
CA MET A 1 -7.62 -64.72 -26.15
C MET A 1 -6.65 -63.57 -26.33
N LYS A 2 -5.98 -63.17 -25.24
CA LYS A 2 -4.87 -62.19 -25.11
C LYS A 2 -5.30 -60.72 -25.02
N THR A 3 -5.72 -60.26 -23.83
CA THR A 3 -4.93 -59.74 -22.68
C THR A 3 -4.61 -58.25 -22.78
N HIS A 4 -5.30 -57.48 -21.94
CA HIS A 4 -5.03 -56.09 -21.61
C HIS A 4 -3.62 -55.93 -21.04
N LEU A 5 -2.87 -54.94 -21.52
CA LEU A 5 -1.69 -54.44 -20.83
C LEU A 5 -1.93 -52.96 -20.49
N ARG A 6 -2.37 -52.74 -19.26
CA ARG A 6 -2.36 -51.43 -18.59
C ARG A 6 -0.89 -51.11 -18.26
N MET A 7 -0.28 -50.20 -18.99
CA MET A 7 0.99 -49.60 -18.60
C MET A 7 0.72 -48.56 -17.51
N ILE A 8 1.30 -48.82 -16.35
CA ILE A 8 1.23 -48.02 -15.14
C ILE A 8 2.06 -46.75 -15.33
N THR A 9 1.44 -45.63 -14.96
CA THR A 9 1.99 -44.29 -14.75
C THR A 9 3.27 -44.31 -13.94
N LEU A 10 4.32 -43.63 -14.42
CA LEU A 10 5.36 -43.07 -13.56
C LEU A 10 5.62 -41.62 -14.00
N ALA A 11 4.82 -40.70 -13.46
CA ALA A 11 5.12 -39.28 -13.51
C ALA A 11 6.29 -39.03 -12.56
N ALA A 12 7.49 -38.83 -13.11
CA ALA A 12 8.61 -38.31 -12.34
C ALA A 12 8.35 -36.82 -12.07
N PHE A 13 7.69 -36.54 -10.94
CA PHE A 13 7.68 -35.20 -10.36
C PHE A 13 9.08 -34.91 -9.82
N THR A 14 9.94 -34.32 -10.64
CA THR A 14 11.10 -33.60 -10.12
C THR A 14 10.58 -32.30 -9.53
N THR A 15 10.39 -32.28 -8.22
CA THR A 15 10.22 -31.05 -7.45
C THR A 15 11.54 -30.26 -7.52
N LEU A 16 11.67 -29.34 -8.47
CA LEU A 16 12.58 -28.22 -8.30
C LEU A 16 11.95 -27.34 -7.22
N SER A 17 12.34 -27.54 -5.97
CA SER A 17 12.13 -26.55 -4.92
C SER A 17 12.77 -25.24 -5.40
N GLY A 18 11.94 -24.24 -5.69
CA GLY A 18 12.39 -22.90 -5.96
C GLY A 18 13.18 -22.40 -4.77
N THR A 19 14.49 -22.22 -4.95
CA THR A 19 15.26 -21.36 -4.07
C THR A 19 14.80 -19.94 -4.35
N ALA A 20 13.89 -19.44 -3.51
CA ALA A 20 13.67 -18.01 -3.38
C ALA A 20 15.02 -17.38 -3.00
N PHE A 21 15.65 -16.66 -3.94
CA PHE A 21 16.72 -15.75 -3.61
C PHE A 21 16.08 -14.59 -2.85
N ALA A 22 16.05 -14.69 -1.52
CA ALA A 22 15.92 -13.50 -0.68
C ALA A 22 17.14 -12.62 -0.98
N GLN A 23 16.94 -11.50 -1.66
CA GLN A 23 17.93 -10.44 -1.68
C GLN A 23 18.12 -9.98 -0.23
N THR A 24 19.25 -10.35 0.36
CA THR A 24 19.69 -9.82 1.64
C THR A 24 20.04 -8.35 1.42
N ASP A 25 19.11 -7.46 1.75
CA ASP A 25 19.39 -6.04 1.88
C ASP A 25 20.27 -5.83 3.12
N PRO A 26 21.48 -5.26 3.01
CA PRO A 26 22.38 -5.03 4.14
C PRO A 26 21.85 -3.99 5.16
N HIS A 27 20.65 -3.42 4.97
CA HIS A 27 20.07 -2.41 5.84
C HIS A 27 18.94 -2.88 6.79
N HIS A 28 18.60 -4.18 6.84
CA HIS A 28 17.57 -4.69 7.75
C HIS A 28 18.11 -5.79 8.69
N PRO A 29 18.41 -5.50 9.97
CA PRO A 29 18.63 -6.56 10.96
C PRO A 29 17.30 -7.21 11.34
N GLU A 30 17.25 -8.55 11.26
CA GLU A 30 16.14 -9.38 11.73
C GLU A 30 15.88 -9.14 13.23
N ALA A 31 14.64 -8.86 13.59
CA ALA A 31 14.19 -8.78 14.98
C ALA A 31 13.28 -9.99 15.27
N ASP A 32 13.92 -11.09 15.65
CA ASP A 32 13.26 -12.23 16.29
C ASP A 32 13.24 -11.99 17.80
N VAL A 33 12.08 -11.64 18.38
CA VAL A 33 11.89 -11.61 19.84
C VAL A 33 10.55 -12.27 20.20
N PRO A 34 10.56 -13.36 20.99
CA PRO A 34 9.34 -14.02 21.45
C PRO A 34 8.63 -13.23 22.55
N GLN A 35 7.32 -13.09 22.41
CA GLN A 35 6.42 -12.44 23.36
C GLN A 35 6.12 -13.37 24.54
N ALA A 36 6.44 -12.94 25.77
CA ALA A 36 6.09 -13.67 26.99
C ALA A 36 5.30 -12.78 27.96
N THR A 37 4.13 -13.30 28.36
CA THR A 37 3.19 -12.73 29.32
C THR A 37 3.63 -13.03 30.76
N THR A 38 3.64 -12.06 31.67
CA THR A 38 3.41 -12.30 33.11
C THR A 38 2.90 -11.01 33.80
N ALA A 39 1.74 -11.09 34.43
CA ALA A 39 1.27 -10.09 35.39
C ALA A 39 2.01 -10.24 36.73
N ALA A 40 2.22 -9.13 37.44
CA ALA A 40 2.72 -9.12 38.82
C ALA A 40 2.00 -8.01 39.64
N PRO A 41 1.89 -8.16 40.98
CA PRO A 41 0.74 -7.71 41.77
C PRO A 41 0.89 -6.35 42.47
N ALA A 42 -0.20 -5.97 43.16
CA ALA A 42 -0.54 -4.67 43.74
C ALA A 42 0.45 -4.09 44.77
N ALA A 43 0.50 -2.76 44.78
CA ALA A 43 1.33 -1.93 45.64
C ALA A 43 0.76 -1.81 47.08
N GLU A 44 1.63 -2.00 48.07
CA GLU A 44 1.41 -1.56 49.45
C GLU A 44 1.67 -0.05 49.57
N ALA A 45 0.80 0.63 50.32
CA ALA A 45 0.89 2.07 50.57
C ALA A 45 1.78 2.37 51.77
N VAL A 46 2.73 3.30 51.61
CA VAL A 46 3.44 3.96 52.72
C VAL A 46 3.08 5.46 52.70
N PRO A 47 2.56 6.04 53.80
CA PRO A 47 2.17 7.44 53.86
C PRO A 47 3.32 8.32 54.36
N GLY A 48 3.51 9.50 53.74
CA GLY A 48 4.21 10.60 54.40
C GLY A 48 5.06 11.50 53.49
N LYS A 49 4.65 12.77 53.44
CA LYS A 49 5.28 13.95 52.79
C LYS A 49 5.29 13.97 51.26
N LEU A 50 4.44 14.85 50.70
CA LEU A 50 4.56 15.33 49.32
C LEU A 50 5.94 15.97 49.12
N PRO A 51 6.82 15.41 48.28
CA PRO A 51 8.10 16.04 47.95
C PRO A 51 7.83 17.28 47.10
N GLU A 52 8.75 18.25 47.10
CA GLU A 52 8.64 19.53 46.37
C GLU A 52 8.20 19.37 44.90
N GLN A 53 8.45 18.21 44.31
CA GLN A 53 7.93 17.79 43.01
C GLN A 53 6.41 17.95 42.86
N CYS A 54 5.61 17.72 43.90
CA CYS A 54 4.16 17.87 43.80
C CYS A 54 3.73 19.34 43.76
N THR A 55 4.42 20.21 44.48
CA THR A 55 4.22 21.67 44.41
C THR A 55 4.66 22.22 43.05
N THR A 56 5.77 21.72 42.52
CA THR A 56 6.25 22.03 41.16
C THR A 56 5.26 21.56 40.10
N MET A 57 4.66 20.38 40.28
CA MET A 57 3.65 19.84 39.37
C MET A 57 2.37 20.68 39.40
N MET A 58 1.89 21.10 40.58
CA MET A 58 0.74 21.99 40.69
C MET A 58 1.00 23.38 40.07
N SER A 59 2.19 23.94 40.27
CA SER A 59 2.64 25.18 39.62
C SER A 59 2.66 25.06 38.09
N THR A 60 3.09 23.91 37.57
CA THR A 60 3.15 23.65 36.13
C THR A 60 1.75 23.49 35.55
N MET A 61 0.83 22.80 36.25
CA MET A 61 -0.58 22.69 35.84
C MET A 61 -1.29 24.05 35.89
N GLN A 62 -1.01 24.90 36.88
CA GLN A 62 -1.54 26.26 36.95
C GLN A 62 -1.12 27.11 35.74
N LYS A 63 0.12 26.92 35.24
CA LYS A 63 0.65 27.61 34.05
C LYS A 63 0.12 27.04 32.72
N MET A 64 -0.31 25.77 32.69
CA MET A 64 -0.94 25.14 31.51
C MET A 64 -2.45 25.37 31.43
N MET A 65 -3.09 25.77 32.54
CA MET A 65 -4.52 26.05 32.59
C MET A 65 -5.03 27.06 31.54
N PRO A 66 -4.36 28.21 31.28
CA PRO A 66 -4.80 29.13 30.23
C PRO A 66 -4.69 28.54 28.82
N MET A 67 -3.72 27.66 28.55
CA MET A 67 -3.61 26.96 27.26
C MET A 67 -4.79 26.01 27.03
N MET A 68 -5.19 25.24 28.05
CA MET A 68 -6.39 24.40 27.96
C MET A 68 -7.69 25.23 27.83
N GLN A 69 -7.75 26.38 28.51
CA GLN A 69 -8.89 27.30 28.39
C GLN A 69 -9.01 27.91 26.99
N GLN A 70 -7.88 28.10 26.30
CA GLN A 70 -7.82 28.60 24.93
C GLN A 70 -8.08 27.50 23.88
N MET A 71 -7.81 26.23 24.20
CA MET A 71 -8.11 25.08 23.32
C MET A 71 -9.58 24.61 23.37
N MET A 72 -10.30 24.87 24.46
CA MET A 72 -11.72 24.52 24.60
C MET A 72 -12.62 25.06 23.47
N PRO A 73 -12.58 26.36 23.10
CA PRO A 73 -13.43 26.87 22.02
C PRO A 73 -13.05 26.30 20.64
N MET A 74 -11.77 26.00 20.40
CA MET A 74 -11.32 25.39 19.13
C MET A 74 -11.86 23.96 18.97
N MET A 75 -11.86 23.16 20.04
CA MET A 75 -12.42 21.81 20.02
C MET A 75 -13.95 21.83 19.92
N GLN A 76 -14.60 22.83 20.52
CA GLN A 76 -16.04 23.06 20.38
C GLN A 76 -16.46 23.52 18.97
N GLN A 77 -15.57 24.22 18.24
CA GLN A 77 -15.75 24.54 16.82
C GLN A 77 -15.70 23.28 15.94
N MET A 78 -14.76 22.36 16.20
CA MET A 78 -14.68 21.10 15.45
C MET A 78 -15.86 20.16 15.69
N MET A 79 -16.37 20.10 16.92
CA MET A 79 -17.56 19.30 17.24
C MET A 79 -18.85 19.87 16.64
N GLN A 80 -19.01 21.20 16.59
CA GLN A 80 -20.18 21.82 15.96
C GLN A 80 -20.15 21.74 14.42
N GLY A 81 -18.97 21.63 13.81
CA GLY A 81 -18.84 21.36 12.36
C GLY A 81 -19.16 19.92 11.94
N GLY A 82 -19.26 18.98 12.90
CA GLY A 82 -19.45 17.55 12.63
C GLY A 82 -20.89 17.08 12.45
N GLN A 83 -21.90 17.92 12.74
CA GLN A 83 -23.30 17.48 12.81
C GLN A 83 -24.14 17.77 11.55
N GLY A 84 -23.50 18.21 10.45
CA GLY A 84 -24.15 18.42 9.14
C GLY A 84 -23.75 17.43 8.03
N GLY A 85 -22.77 16.55 8.25
CA GLY A 85 -22.10 15.80 7.18
C GLY A 85 -22.50 14.32 6.99
N MET A 86 -23.28 13.73 7.88
CA MET A 86 -23.47 12.26 7.92
C MET A 86 -24.59 11.70 7.00
N MET A 87 -25.01 12.44 5.96
CA MET A 87 -25.83 11.88 4.86
C MET A 87 -25.13 11.90 3.48
N GLN A 88 -23.85 12.28 3.42
CA GLN A 88 -23.09 12.33 2.17
C GLN A 88 -21.76 11.54 2.26
N GLY A 89 -21.75 10.47 3.06
CA GLY A 89 -20.57 9.62 3.28
C GLY A 89 -20.25 8.64 2.15
N GLY A 90 -21.09 8.53 1.12
CA GLY A 90 -20.87 7.61 -0.01
C GLY A 90 -20.02 8.17 -1.16
N ALA A 91 -19.78 9.49 -1.20
CA ALA A 91 -19.19 10.16 -2.37
C ALA A 91 -17.77 10.72 -2.15
N MET A 92 -17.23 10.68 -0.93
CA MET A 92 -15.98 11.38 -0.60
C MET A 92 -14.70 10.55 -0.79
N MET A 93 -14.79 9.26 -1.11
CA MET A 93 -13.59 8.43 -1.39
C MET A 93 -13.04 8.59 -2.82
N GLN A 94 -13.76 9.27 -3.72
CA GLN A 94 -13.34 9.39 -5.14
C GLN A 94 -12.68 10.74 -5.49
N GLY A 95 -12.75 11.75 -4.63
CA GLY A 95 -12.38 13.14 -4.99
C GLY A 95 -11.10 13.70 -4.35
N GLY A 96 -10.54 13.05 -3.34
CA GLY A 96 -9.49 13.65 -2.51
C GLY A 96 -8.13 13.84 -3.19
N MET A 97 -7.77 12.96 -4.13
CA MET A 97 -6.46 13.00 -4.80
C MET A 97 -6.47 13.84 -6.08
N MET A 98 -7.63 14.04 -6.73
CA MET A 98 -7.75 14.82 -7.96
C MET A 98 -7.77 16.35 -7.72
N ASN A 99 -8.12 16.80 -6.51
CA ASN A 99 -8.30 18.22 -6.21
C ASN A 99 -6.98 19.00 -6.07
N ASN A 100 -5.85 18.33 -5.92
CA ASN A 100 -4.52 18.96 -5.80
C ASN A 100 -3.65 18.81 -7.06
N MET A 101 -4.19 18.27 -8.16
CA MET A 101 -3.43 18.15 -9.40
C MET A 101 -3.37 19.52 -10.10
N PRO A 102 -2.18 20.02 -10.49
CA PRO A 102 -2.06 21.30 -11.19
C PRO A 102 -2.93 21.28 -12.44
N LYS A 103 -3.89 22.22 -12.54
CA LYS A 103 -4.77 22.32 -13.72
C LYS A 103 -4.01 22.67 -15.00
N ASP A 104 -2.81 23.23 -14.87
CA ASP A 104 -1.91 23.55 -15.98
C ASP A 104 -0.81 22.50 -16.12
N THR A 105 -1.12 21.41 -16.84
CA THR A 105 -0.13 20.38 -17.15
C THR A 105 0.97 20.87 -18.11
N ALA A 106 0.71 21.95 -18.85
CA ALA A 106 1.63 22.55 -19.80
C ALA A 106 2.94 23.05 -19.15
N SER A 107 2.90 23.43 -17.87
CA SER A 107 4.05 23.98 -17.15
C SER A 107 4.94 22.91 -16.50
N MET A 108 4.56 21.64 -16.59
CA MET A 108 5.29 20.54 -15.93
C MET A 108 6.43 19.98 -16.80
N PRO A 109 7.52 19.49 -16.17
CA PRO A 109 8.57 18.76 -16.87
C PRO A 109 7.98 17.61 -17.69
N GLU A 110 8.60 17.32 -18.85
CA GLU A 110 8.11 16.30 -19.78
C GLU A 110 7.98 14.93 -19.12
N ALA A 111 8.96 14.56 -18.29
CA ALA A 111 8.93 13.33 -17.51
C ALA A 111 7.72 13.26 -16.56
N SER A 112 7.42 14.36 -15.86
CA SER A 112 6.26 14.44 -14.96
C SER A 112 4.95 14.25 -15.73
N ARG A 113 4.81 14.87 -16.91
CA ARG A 113 3.67 14.64 -17.80
C ARG A 113 3.55 13.19 -18.25
N ALA A 114 4.64 12.58 -18.70
CA ALA A 114 4.65 11.19 -19.13
C ALA A 114 4.21 10.23 -18.00
N TYR A 115 4.65 10.47 -16.75
CA TYR A 115 4.21 9.68 -15.61
C TYR A 115 2.72 9.85 -15.33
N MET A 116 2.19 11.08 -15.32
CA MET A 116 0.75 11.30 -15.11
C MET A 116 -0.09 10.70 -16.24
N ASP A 117 0.38 10.77 -17.49
CA ASP A 117 -0.30 10.17 -18.63
C ASP A 117 -0.33 8.64 -18.52
N ALA A 118 0.72 8.01 -17.99
CA ALA A 118 0.72 6.57 -17.68
C ALA A 118 -0.29 6.23 -16.58
N MET A 119 -0.27 6.96 -15.46
CA MET A 119 -1.23 6.76 -14.35
C MET A 119 -2.69 6.95 -14.80
N LYS A 120 -2.95 7.98 -15.62
CA LYS A 120 -4.28 8.25 -16.15
C LYS A 120 -4.77 7.16 -17.10
N ARG A 121 -3.88 6.57 -17.91
CA ARG A 121 -4.26 5.51 -18.85
C ARG A 121 -4.61 4.20 -18.16
N MET A 122 -3.99 3.90 -17.02
CA MET A 122 -4.33 2.70 -16.24
C MET A 122 -5.60 2.85 -15.38
N ASP A 123 -5.91 4.07 -14.92
CA ASP A 123 -6.99 4.35 -13.95
C ASP A 123 -8.36 3.82 -14.41
N GLY A 124 -8.84 4.25 -15.58
CA GLY A 124 -10.18 3.87 -16.09
C GLY A 124 -10.37 2.35 -16.21
N PRO A 125 -9.52 1.63 -16.98
CA PRO A 125 -9.62 0.18 -17.12
C PRO A 125 -9.47 -0.57 -15.79
N MET A 126 -8.61 -0.11 -14.88
CA MET A 126 -8.45 -0.72 -13.56
C MET A 126 -9.74 -0.58 -12.73
N MET A 127 -10.32 0.63 -12.68
CA MET A 127 -11.57 0.90 -11.97
C MET A 127 -12.78 0.17 -12.58
N GLN A 128 -12.73 -0.12 -13.87
CA GLN A 128 -13.72 -0.99 -14.51
C GLN A 128 -13.53 -2.45 -14.11
N ALA A 129 -12.30 -2.95 -14.09
CA ALA A 129 -11.99 -4.34 -13.79
C ALA A 129 -12.33 -4.75 -12.35
N ILE A 130 -12.13 -3.87 -11.36
CA ILE A 130 -12.46 -4.17 -9.95
C ILE A 130 -13.96 -4.34 -9.67
N GLN A 131 -14.83 -4.06 -10.66
CA GLN A 131 -16.27 -4.25 -10.56
C GLN A 131 -16.71 -5.68 -10.92
N ALA A 132 -15.81 -6.54 -11.37
CA ALA A 132 -16.14 -7.94 -11.62
C ALA A 132 -16.58 -8.65 -10.32
N GLU A 133 -17.59 -9.52 -10.41
CA GLU A 133 -18.14 -10.22 -9.24
C GLU A 133 -17.18 -11.27 -8.67
N ASP A 134 -16.44 -11.95 -9.56
CA ASP A 134 -15.42 -12.92 -9.18
C ASP A 134 -14.14 -12.16 -8.76
N PRO A 135 -13.66 -12.33 -7.52
CA PRO A 135 -12.51 -11.60 -7.01
C PRO A 135 -11.19 -11.95 -7.73
N ASP A 136 -11.03 -13.18 -8.22
CA ASP A 136 -9.83 -13.59 -8.96
C ASP A 136 -9.83 -12.94 -10.34
N ILE A 137 -10.99 -12.92 -11.01
CA ILE A 137 -11.16 -12.21 -12.28
C ILE A 137 -10.94 -10.70 -12.09
N ALA A 138 -11.51 -10.10 -11.05
CA ALA A 138 -11.35 -8.68 -10.73
C ALA A 138 -9.88 -8.32 -10.50
N PHE A 139 -9.16 -9.14 -9.74
CA PHE A 139 -7.72 -8.97 -9.50
C PHE A 139 -6.93 -9.05 -10.81
N VAL A 140 -7.09 -10.12 -11.58
CA VAL A 140 -6.30 -10.34 -12.80
C VAL A 140 -6.61 -9.28 -13.86
N GLN A 141 -7.89 -8.93 -14.06
CA GLN A 141 -8.28 -7.88 -15.00
C GLN A 141 -7.77 -6.50 -14.58
N SER A 142 -7.70 -6.19 -13.28
CA SER A 142 -7.21 -4.90 -12.79
C SER A 142 -5.68 -4.82 -12.78
N MET A 143 -5.00 -5.94 -12.60
CA MET A 143 -3.53 -5.99 -12.60
C MET A 143 -2.94 -5.79 -14.00
N ILE A 144 -3.62 -6.18 -15.07
CA ILE A 144 -3.15 -5.93 -16.45
C ILE A 144 -2.92 -4.43 -16.74
N PRO A 145 -3.91 -3.53 -16.58
CA PRO A 145 -3.70 -2.10 -16.79
C PRO A 145 -2.75 -1.49 -15.75
N HIS A 146 -2.77 -1.94 -14.49
CA HIS A 146 -1.80 -1.49 -13.49
C HIS A 146 -0.35 -1.78 -13.92
N HIS A 147 -0.08 -3.00 -14.40
CA HIS A 147 1.24 -3.38 -14.90
C HIS A 147 1.63 -2.60 -16.15
N GLN A 148 0.67 -2.36 -17.05
CA GLN A 148 0.90 -1.53 -18.22
C GLN A 148 1.27 -0.09 -17.86
N GLY A 149 0.65 0.48 -16.81
CA GLY A 149 1.02 1.78 -16.27
C GLY A 149 2.45 1.82 -15.75
N ALA A 150 2.86 0.80 -14.98
CA ALA A 150 4.23 0.70 -14.48
C ALA A 150 5.27 0.54 -15.61
N ILE A 151 4.97 -0.25 -16.65
CA ILE A 151 5.81 -0.36 -17.86
C ILE A 151 5.97 1.00 -18.54
N ASP A 152 4.88 1.76 -18.65
CA ASP A 152 4.91 3.05 -19.33
C ASP A 152 5.67 4.12 -18.52
N MET A 153 5.59 4.08 -17.19
CA MET A 153 6.44 4.89 -16.32
C MET A 153 7.92 4.48 -16.41
N ALA A 154 8.21 3.19 -16.45
CA ALA A 154 9.57 2.68 -16.64
C ALA A 154 10.15 3.15 -17.99
N ARG A 155 9.35 3.14 -19.07
CA ARG A 155 9.75 3.71 -20.36
C ARG A 155 10.01 5.21 -20.30
N ALA A 156 9.21 5.96 -19.54
CA ALA A 156 9.42 7.39 -19.35
C ALA A 156 10.75 7.67 -18.63
N VAL A 157 11.12 6.91 -17.59
CA VAL A 157 12.43 7.11 -16.94
C VAL A 157 13.59 6.70 -17.85
N LEU A 158 13.42 5.71 -18.73
CA LEU A 158 14.42 5.38 -19.75
C LEU A 158 14.57 6.49 -20.80
N GLN A 159 13.54 7.29 -21.04
CA GLN A 159 13.58 8.41 -21.97
C GLN A 159 14.22 9.67 -21.36
N PHE A 160 13.84 10.01 -20.12
CA PHE A 160 14.19 11.30 -19.52
C PHE A 160 15.23 11.21 -18.39
N GLY A 161 15.37 10.04 -17.76
CA GLY A 161 16.29 9.78 -16.66
C GLY A 161 17.71 9.44 -17.14
N LYS A 162 18.69 9.72 -16.28
CA LYS A 162 20.13 9.60 -16.59
C LYS A 162 20.92 8.70 -15.64
N ASP A 163 20.33 8.30 -14.52
CA ASP A 163 21.00 7.43 -13.56
C ASP A 163 21.00 5.98 -14.06
N ASP A 164 22.17 5.36 -14.16
CA ASP A 164 22.32 4.04 -14.75
C ASP A 164 21.61 2.94 -13.94
N GLN A 165 21.67 3.01 -12.60
CA GLN A 165 21.02 2.03 -11.75
C GLN A 165 19.49 2.11 -11.87
N VAL A 166 18.93 3.32 -11.94
CA VAL A 166 17.49 3.52 -12.16
C VAL A 166 17.06 2.99 -13.52
N ARG A 167 17.89 3.15 -14.56
CA ARG A 167 17.60 2.63 -15.90
C ARG A 167 17.65 1.10 -15.93
N ASP A 168 18.57 0.49 -15.20
CA ASP A 168 18.62 -0.97 -15.04
C ASP A 168 17.37 -1.51 -14.34
N TRP A 169 16.92 -0.88 -13.26
CA TRP A 169 15.65 -1.22 -12.61
C TRP A 169 14.46 -1.06 -13.55
N ALA A 170 14.41 0.00 -14.35
CA ALA A 170 13.34 0.21 -15.32
C ALA A 170 13.27 -0.91 -16.38
N ASN A 171 14.42 -1.36 -16.90
CA ASN A 171 14.46 -2.49 -17.84
C ASN A 171 13.99 -3.81 -17.19
N GLN A 172 14.35 -4.05 -15.92
CA GLN A 172 13.89 -5.21 -15.16
C GLN A 172 12.38 -5.19 -14.97
N ILE A 173 11.82 -4.03 -14.57
CA ILE A 173 10.37 -3.81 -14.44
C ILE A 173 9.65 -4.09 -15.76
N ILE A 174 10.15 -3.56 -16.88
CA ILE A 174 9.54 -3.80 -18.19
C ILE A 174 9.50 -5.29 -18.51
N THR A 175 10.62 -5.98 -18.35
CA THR A 175 10.74 -7.40 -18.69
C THR A 175 9.80 -8.26 -17.84
N ALA A 176 9.83 -8.07 -16.52
CA ALA A 176 9.02 -8.85 -15.59
C ALA A 176 7.52 -8.62 -15.83
N GLN A 177 7.10 -7.36 -15.87
CA GLN A 177 5.67 -7.03 -15.94
C GLN A 177 5.06 -7.34 -17.31
N GLN A 178 5.85 -7.34 -18.39
CA GLN A 178 5.40 -7.85 -19.70
C GLN A 178 5.10 -9.35 -19.64
N ALA A 179 5.95 -10.13 -18.98
CA ALA A 179 5.72 -11.56 -18.81
C ALA A 179 4.48 -11.84 -17.95
N GLU A 180 4.29 -11.07 -16.87
CA GLU A 180 3.12 -11.17 -16.00
C GLU A 180 1.82 -10.80 -16.72
N ILE A 181 1.82 -9.74 -17.54
CA ILE A 181 0.66 -9.40 -18.40
C ILE A 181 0.32 -10.57 -19.33
N ALA A 182 1.31 -11.18 -19.98
CA ALA A 182 1.08 -12.30 -20.89
C ALA A 182 0.47 -13.51 -20.15
N ALA A 183 0.99 -13.83 -18.95
CA ALA A 183 0.46 -14.90 -18.11
C ALA A 183 -0.98 -14.62 -17.65
N MET A 184 -1.27 -13.40 -17.20
CA MET A 184 -2.61 -12.97 -16.80
C MET A 184 -3.62 -13.01 -17.95
N GLN A 185 -3.22 -12.55 -19.14
CA GLN A 185 -4.06 -12.61 -20.33
C GLN A 185 -4.36 -14.05 -20.73
N GLU A 186 -3.38 -14.95 -20.64
CA GLU A 186 -3.59 -16.36 -20.93
C GLU A 186 -4.50 -17.03 -19.90
N TRP A 187 -4.31 -16.70 -18.61
CA TRP A 187 -5.18 -17.17 -17.55
C TRP A 187 -6.63 -16.72 -17.77
N LEU A 188 -6.87 -15.45 -18.13
CA LEU A 188 -8.23 -14.95 -18.40
C LEU A 188 -8.92 -15.67 -19.55
N LYS A 189 -8.22 -16.07 -20.62
CA LYS A 189 -8.83 -16.84 -21.72
C LYS A 189 -9.38 -18.19 -21.26
N GLN A 190 -8.83 -18.74 -20.19
CA GLN A 190 -9.20 -20.06 -19.67
C GLN A 190 -10.30 -19.96 -18.58
N HIS A 191 -10.44 -18.81 -17.92
CA HIS A 191 -11.26 -18.66 -16.71
C HIS A 191 -12.39 -17.63 -16.83
N ALA A 192 -12.22 -16.58 -17.64
CA ALA A 192 -13.28 -15.61 -17.87
C ALA A 192 -14.29 -16.19 -18.86
N LYS A 193 -15.49 -16.52 -18.37
CA LYS A 193 -16.63 -17.02 -19.17
C LYS A 193 -17.63 -15.91 -19.46
#